data_AF-A0A965UIQ6-F1
#
_entry.id   AF-A0A965UIQ6-F1
#
_cell.length_a   1.000
_cell.length_b   1.000
_cell.length_c   1.000
_cell.angle_alpha   90.00
_cell.angle_beta   90.00
_cell.angle_gamma   90.00
#
_symmetry.space_group_name_H-M   'P 1'
#
loop_
_entity.id
_entity.type
_entity.pdbx_description
1 polymer ?
#
loop_
_entity_poly.entity_id
_entity_poly.type
_entity_poly.pdbx_seq_one_letter_code
_entity_poly.pdbx_strand_id
1 'polypeptide(L)'
;MQNNDISNALPQRVIVTTDIITDVYEDEKKVLGIIPMKKRRREYNRLVLSHLYMVSLKRGLTMELVSFNNSEDDMVDIMLYLDKIGTNPFRYGTAYKSVDALVKELPYRPEVIGVIDIPSRLLRYGRWGMDFPNL
;
A
#
# COMPACT_ATOMS: atom_id res chain seq x y z
N MET A 1 -13.92 -23.72 30.53
CA MET A 1 -14.01 -24.16 29.11
C MET A 1 -14.61 -22.98 28.34
N GLN A 2 -13.91 -21.93 27.89
CA GLN A 2 -12.56 -21.72 27.35
C GLN A 2 -12.25 -22.61 26.13
N ASN A 3 -12.11 -21.96 24.96
CA ASN A 3 -11.61 -22.44 23.67
C ASN A 3 -12.57 -23.26 22.79
N ASN A 4 -13.38 -22.60 21.94
CA ASN A 4 -13.87 -23.22 20.68
C ASN A 4 -14.54 -22.26 19.66
N ASP A 5 -14.00 -21.06 19.41
CA ASP A 5 -14.48 -20.28 18.25
C ASP A 5 -13.45 -19.35 17.59
N ILE A 6 -12.18 -19.78 17.55
CA ILE A 6 -11.12 -19.04 16.83
C ILE A 6 -11.08 -19.44 15.35
N SER A 7 -11.89 -20.43 14.94
CA SER A 7 -11.82 -21.05 13.61
C SER A 7 -12.57 -20.31 12.49
N ASN A 8 -13.34 -19.25 12.79
CA ASN A 8 -14.08 -18.49 11.78
C ASN A 8 -13.75 -16.98 11.73
N ALA A 9 -12.74 -16.52 12.48
CA ALA A 9 -12.33 -15.12 12.41
C ALA A 9 -11.67 -14.84 11.05
N LEU A 10 -12.18 -13.86 10.31
CA LEU A 10 -11.56 -13.40 9.07
C LEU A 10 -10.12 -12.95 9.35
N PRO A 11 -9.13 -13.34 8.52
CA PRO A 11 -7.75 -12.93 8.72
C PRO A 11 -7.66 -11.40 8.66
N GLN A 12 -7.11 -10.81 9.72
CA GLN A 12 -6.97 -9.35 9.83
C GLN A 12 -6.12 -8.81 8.69
N ARG A 13 -6.56 -7.68 8.12
CA ARG A 13 -5.97 -7.07 6.93
C ARG A 13 -5.59 -5.62 7.18
N VAL A 14 -4.42 -5.25 6.69
CA VAL A 14 -3.96 -3.87 6.61
C VAL A 14 -3.85 -3.47 5.15
N ILE A 15 -4.44 -2.33 4.81
CA ILE A 15 -4.31 -1.73 3.48
C ILE A 15 -3.10 -0.79 3.50
N VAL A 16 -2.28 -0.83 2.47
CA VAL A 16 -1.13 0.05 2.28
C VAL A 16 -1.24 0.70 0.92
N THR A 17 -1.07 2.02 0.84
CA THR A 17 -1.11 2.69 -0.46
C THR A 17 0.23 2.60 -1.18
N THR A 18 0.20 2.62 -2.53
CA THR A 18 1.43 2.59 -3.34
C THR A 18 2.36 3.75 -3.01
N ASP A 19 1.81 4.90 -2.63
CA ASP A 19 2.58 6.09 -2.28
C ASP A 19 3.46 5.90 -1.03
N ILE A 20 3.16 4.91 -0.16
CA ILE A 20 4.01 4.55 0.98
C ILE A 20 5.26 3.78 0.54
N ILE A 21 5.15 2.93 -0.48
CA ILE A 21 6.24 2.05 -0.92
C ILE A 21 7.02 2.61 -2.10
N THR A 22 6.65 3.78 -2.63
CA THR A 22 7.32 4.41 -3.76
C THR A 22 7.90 5.77 -3.41
N ASP A 23 9.18 5.95 -3.69
CA ASP A 23 9.82 7.26 -3.73
C ASP A 23 9.68 7.85 -5.14
N VAL A 24 9.28 9.11 -5.24
CA VAL A 24 9.14 9.84 -6.51
C VAL A 24 10.25 10.87 -6.62
N TYR A 25 11.10 10.72 -7.64
CA TYR A 25 12.17 11.66 -7.96
C TYR A 25 11.80 12.46 -9.21
N GLU A 26 11.98 13.77 -9.16
CA GLU A 26 11.93 14.63 -10.36
C GLU A 26 13.36 14.82 -10.90
N ASP A 27 13.67 14.16 -12.00
CA ASP A 27 14.93 14.38 -12.71
C ASP A 27 14.73 15.50 -13.75
N GLU A 28 15.45 16.61 -13.58
CA GLU A 28 15.54 17.66 -14.59
C GLU A 28 16.70 17.37 -15.55
N LYS A 29 16.39 16.90 -16.76
CA LYS A 29 17.41 16.71 -17.79
C LYS A 29 17.46 17.94 -18.68
N LYS A 30 18.53 18.75 -18.54
CA LYS A 30 18.84 19.81 -19.51
C LYS A 30 19.37 19.15 -20.79
N VAL A 31 18.57 19.17 -21.85
CA VAL A 31 19.02 18.85 -23.20
C VAL A 31 19.41 20.17 -23.87
N LEU A 32 20.60 20.20 -24.48
CA LEU A 32 21.20 21.35 -25.18
C LEU A 32 20.15 22.26 -25.87
N GLY A 33 19.82 23.38 -25.23
CA GLY A 33 19.04 24.48 -25.80
C GLY A 33 17.50 24.36 -25.81
N ILE A 34 16.89 23.27 -25.33
CA ILE A 34 15.42 23.09 -25.38
C ILE A 34 14.85 22.77 -23.98
N ILE A 35 13.62 23.26 -23.78
CA ILE A 35 12.72 23.18 -22.61
C ILE A 35 13.04 22.00 -21.68
N PRO A 36 13.23 22.23 -20.37
CA PRO A 36 13.57 21.18 -19.42
C PRO A 36 12.49 20.08 -19.42
N MET A 37 12.90 18.87 -19.78
CA MET A 37 12.03 17.71 -19.73
C MET A 37 12.09 17.14 -18.31
N LYS A 38 11.00 17.32 -17.55
CA LYS A 38 10.85 16.72 -16.22
C LYS A 38 10.55 15.23 -16.37
N LYS A 39 11.48 14.37 -16.00
CA LYS A 39 11.24 12.93 -15.95
C LYS A 39 10.95 12.53 -14.51
N ARG A 40 9.75 12.02 -14.24
CA ARG A 40 9.42 11.42 -12.95
C ARG A 40 9.93 9.99 -12.92
N ARG A 41 10.84 9.69 -12.00
CA ARG A 41 11.31 8.33 -11.73
C ARG A 41 10.64 7.85 -10.44
N ARG A 42 9.96 6.71 -10.50
CA ARG A 42 9.40 6.04 -9.32
C ARG A 42 10.33 4.88 -8.97
N GLU A 43 10.74 4.82 -7.71
CA GLU A 43 11.52 3.69 -7.18
C GLU A 43 10.83 3.09 -5.97
N TYR A 44 10.91 1.77 -5.81
CA TYR A 44 10.35 1.12 -4.63
C TYR A 44 11.30 1.23 -3.44
N ASN A 45 10.78 1.72 -2.32
CA ASN A 45 11.54 1.86 -1.09
C ASN A 45 11.70 0.48 -0.42
N ARG A 46 12.87 -0.13 -0.61
CA ARG A 46 13.19 -1.48 -0.09
C ARG A 46 13.19 -1.55 1.43
N LEU A 47 13.53 -0.47 2.12
CA LEU A 47 13.51 -0.44 3.59
C LEU A 47 12.07 -0.50 4.10
N VAL A 48 11.17 0.29 3.49
CA VAL A 48 9.74 0.25 3.80
C VAL A 48 9.15 -1.13 3.50
N LEU A 49 9.43 -1.70 2.32
CA LEU A 49 8.95 -3.04 1.95
C LEU A 49 9.44 -4.13 2.92
N SER A 50 10.72 -4.10 3.29
CA SER A 50 11.27 -5.04 4.26
C SER A 50 10.62 -4.88 5.64
N HIS A 51 10.39 -3.65 6.09
CA HIS A 51 9.71 -3.39 7.35
C HIS A 51 8.26 -3.93 7.33
N LEU A 52 7.49 -3.64 6.29
CA LEU A 52 6.14 -4.16 6.09
C LEU A 52 6.11 -5.70 6.09
N TYR A 53 7.07 -6.32 5.40
CA TYR A 53 7.20 -7.78 5.36
C TYR A 53 7.48 -8.37 6.74
N MET A 54 8.37 -7.75 7.52
CA MET A 54 8.65 -8.20 8.89
C MET A 54 7.46 -7.99 9.82
N VAL A 55 6.70 -6.90 9.65
CA VAL A 55 5.48 -6.63 10.43
C VAL A 55 4.38 -7.65 10.11
N SER A 56 4.15 -7.94 8.83
CA SER A 56 3.13 -8.91 8.42
C SER A 56 3.42 -10.30 9.00
N LEU A 57 4.69 -10.74 8.96
CA LEU A 57 5.13 -12.00 9.56
C LEU A 57 4.99 -12.02 11.08
N LYS A 58 5.45 -10.99 11.78
CA LYS A 58 5.44 -10.94 13.26
C LYS A 58 4.04 -10.89 13.83
N ARG A 59 3.13 -10.18 13.18
CA ARG A 59 1.75 -9.95 13.66
C ARG A 59 0.73 -10.91 13.03
N GLY A 60 1.14 -11.75 12.07
CA GLY A 60 0.22 -12.64 11.35
C GLY A 60 -0.82 -11.89 10.52
N LEU A 61 -0.49 -10.68 10.05
CA LEU A 61 -1.42 -9.81 9.32
C LEU A 61 -1.29 -10.04 7.82
N THR A 62 -2.42 -9.98 7.11
CA THR A 62 -2.42 -9.91 5.65
C THR A 62 -2.32 -8.46 5.20
N MET A 63 -1.49 -8.17 4.20
CA MET A 63 -1.42 -6.82 3.62
C MET A 63 -2.00 -6.80 2.20
N GLU A 64 -2.68 -5.71 1.89
CA GLU A 64 -3.23 -5.39 0.56
C GLU A 64 -2.65 -4.07 0.06
N LEU A 65 -2.18 -4.08 -1.17
CA LEU A 65 -1.64 -2.89 -1.82
C LEU A 65 -2.75 -2.19 -2.61
N VAL A 66 -2.98 -0.92 -2.31
CA VAL A 66 -3.96 -0.09 -3.01
C VAL A 66 -3.27 1.04 -3.76
N SER A 67 -3.71 1.31 -4.98
CA SER A 67 -3.35 2.54 -5.69
C SER A 67 -4.56 3.35 -6.08
N PHE A 68 -4.37 4.67 -6.12
CA PHE A 68 -5.33 5.62 -6.69
C PHE A 68 -4.87 6.18 -8.05
N ASN A 69 -3.65 5.84 -8.45
CA ASN A 69 -2.96 6.48 -9.58
C ASN A 69 -2.49 5.48 -10.65
N ASN A 70 -2.73 4.19 -10.43
CA ASN A 70 -2.35 3.10 -11.33
C ASN A 70 -3.63 2.40 -11.81
N SER A 71 -3.56 1.78 -12.99
CA SER A 71 -4.62 0.87 -13.47
C SER A 71 -4.52 -0.51 -12.81
N GLU A 72 -5.53 -1.37 -12.98
CA GLU A 72 -5.46 -2.75 -12.48
C GLU A 72 -4.32 -3.53 -13.14
N ASP A 73 -4.08 -3.34 -14.44
CA ASP A 73 -2.98 -3.98 -15.15
C ASP A 73 -1.62 -3.55 -14.57
N ASP A 74 -1.46 -2.25 -14.30
CA ASP A 74 -0.26 -1.75 -13.62
C ASP A 74 -0.11 -2.42 -12.24
N MET A 75 -1.19 -2.57 -11.48
CA MET A 75 -1.14 -3.21 -10.16
C MET A 75 -0.70 -4.68 -10.24
N VAL A 76 -1.13 -5.42 -11.25
CA VAL A 76 -0.66 -6.79 -11.51
C VAL A 76 0.85 -6.81 -11.76
N ASP A 77 1.35 -5.92 -12.63
CA ASP A 77 2.78 -5.82 -12.93
C ASP A 77 3.62 -5.46 -11.70
N ILE A 78 3.11 -4.56 -10.85
CA ILE A 78 3.75 -4.19 -9.58
C ILE A 78 3.84 -5.41 -8.66
N MET A 79 2.75 -6.16 -8.48
CA MET A 79 2.74 -7.35 -7.64
C MET A 79 3.74 -8.41 -8.12
N LEU A 80 3.78 -8.68 -9.43
CA LEU A 80 4.74 -9.60 -10.03
C LEU A 80 6.20 -9.14 -9.84
N TYR A 81 6.45 -7.83 -9.97
CA TYR A 81 7.76 -7.27 -9.70
C TYR A 81 8.18 -7.46 -8.25
N LEU A 82 7.28 -7.19 -7.29
CA LEU A 82 7.55 -7.35 -5.86
C LEU A 82 7.79 -8.81 -5.49
N ASP A 83 7.07 -9.76 -6.10
CA ASP A 83 7.31 -11.19 -5.92
C ASP A 83 8.69 -11.61 -6.41
N LYS A 84 9.11 -11.09 -7.57
CA LYS A 84 10.42 -11.38 -8.16
C LYS A 84 11.59 -10.93 -7.29
N ILE A 85 11.44 -9.84 -6.52
CA ILE A 85 12.48 -9.34 -5.61
C ILE A 85 12.47 -10.04 -4.23
N GLY A 86 11.52 -10.95 -3.98
CA GLY A 86 11.48 -11.82 -2.80
C GLY A 86 11.06 -11.16 -1.48
N THR A 87 10.59 -9.90 -1.53
CA THR A 87 10.19 -9.12 -0.34
C THR A 87 8.79 -8.54 -0.50
N ASN A 88 7.87 -9.27 -1.13
CA ASN A 88 6.48 -8.84 -1.27
C ASN A 88 5.69 -9.08 0.03
N PRO A 89 5.27 -8.03 0.77
CA PRO A 89 4.42 -8.22 1.94
C PRO A 89 2.94 -8.38 1.57
N PHE A 90 2.56 -8.12 0.32
CA PHE A 90 1.17 -8.01 -0.12
C PHE A 90 0.64 -9.31 -0.70
N ARG A 91 -0.63 -9.59 -0.44
CA ARG A 91 -1.37 -10.72 -1.03
C ARG A 91 -2.30 -10.31 -2.16
N TYR A 92 -2.73 -9.05 -2.14
CA TYR A 92 -3.68 -8.50 -3.09
C TYR A 92 -3.20 -7.12 -3.54
N GLY A 93 -3.46 -6.80 -4.81
CA GLY A 93 -3.29 -5.47 -5.39
C GLY A 93 -4.63 -5.00 -5.94
N THR A 94 -5.01 -3.75 -5.71
CA THR A 94 -6.27 -3.19 -6.21
C THR A 94 -6.13 -1.73 -6.60
N ALA A 95 -6.68 -1.37 -7.75
CA ALA A 95 -6.72 0.01 -8.23
C ALA A 95 -8.09 0.63 -7.92
N TYR A 96 -8.09 1.62 -7.03
CA TYR A 96 -9.27 2.41 -6.72
C TYR A 96 -9.31 3.68 -7.55
N LYS A 97 -10.50 4.06 -8.03
CA LYS A 97 -10.69 5.32 -8.79
C LYS A 97 -10.35 6.57 -7.98
N SER A 98 -10.51 6.51 -6.66
CA SER A 98 -10.20 7.61 -5.74
C SER A 98 -10.14 7.12 -4.30
N VAL A 99 -9.57 7.97 -3.43
CA VAL A 99 -9.59 7.77 -1.98
C VAL A 99 -11.02 7.62 -1.45
N ASP A 100 -11.97 8.39 -1.97
CA ASP A 100 -13.37 8.34 -1.55
C ASP A 100 -14.04 7.01 -1.91
N ALA A 101 -13.61 6.36 -2.99
CA ALA A 101 -14.09 5.03 -3.35
C ALA A 101 -13.66 4.00 -2.29
N LEU A 102 -12.38 4.01 -1.88
CA LEU A 102 -11.91 3.15 -0.80
C LEU A 102 -12.67 3.42 0.51
N VAL A 103 -12.81 4.69 0.90
CA VAL A 103 -13.48 5.09 2.15
C VAL A 103 -14.93 4.57 2.20
N LYS A 104 -15.64 4.56 1.07
CA LYS A 104 -17.01 4.01 0.99
C LYS A 104 -17.08 2.50 1.20
N GLU A 105 -16.01 1.77 0.90
CA GLU A 105 -15.95 0.32 1.06
C GLU A 105 -15.53 -0.11 2.48
N LEU A 106 -14.70 0.68 3.17
CA LEU A 106 -14.18 0.35 4.51
C LEU A 106 -15.25 -0.10 5.52
N PRO A 107 -16.46 0.51 5.61
CA PRO A 107 -17.50 0.05 6.52
C PRO A 107 -17.99 -1.38 6.25
N TYR A 108 -17.84 -1.88 5.03
CA TYR A 108 -18.26 -3.20 4.58
C TYR A 108 -17.11 -4.23 4.60
N ARG A 109 -15.92 -3.83 5.04
CA ARG A 109 -14.71 -4.64 5.09
C ARG A 109 -14.28 -4.90 6.55
N PRO A 110 -15.01 -5.75 7.29
CA PRO A 110 -14.75 -5.99 8.72
C PRO A 110 -13.37 -6.61 8.99
N GLU A 111 -12.75 -7.21 7.98
CA GLU A 111 -11.39 -7.74 8.06
C GLU A 111 -10.32 -6.64 8.07
N VAL A 112 -10.63 -5.43 7.59
CA VAL A 112 -9.67 -4.32 7.49
C VAL A 112 -9.55 -3.62 8.84
N ILE A 113 -8.39 -3.80 9.46
CA ILE A 113 -8.09 -3.17 10.75
C ILE A 113 -7.42 -1.80 10.62
N GLY A 114 -6.87 -1.47 9.44
CA GLY A 114 -6.25 -0.17 9.20
C GLY A 114 -5.81 0.09 7.76
N VAL A 115 -5.59 1.37 7.46
CA VAL A 115 -5.12 1.91 6.19
C VAL A 115 -3.88 2.75 6.46
N ILE A 116 -2.75 2.31 5.93
CA ILE A 116 -1.47 3.02 5.94
C ILE A 116 -1.38 3.87 4.69
N ASP A 117 -1.24 5.17 4.88
CA ASP A 117 -1.17 6.13 3.79
C ASP A 117 -0.34 7.36 4.17
N ILE A 118 -0.03 8.20 3.19
CA ILE A 118 0.66 9.46 3.41
C ILE A 118 -0.13 10.36 4.37
N PRO A 119 0.56 11.15 5.22
CA PRO A 119 -0.07 11.94 6.28
C PRO A 119 -1.21 12.85 5.81
N SER A 120 -1.10 13.42 4.61
CA SER A 120 -2.10 14.31 4.03
C SER A 120 -3.45 13.64 3.74
N ARG A 121 -3.51 12.30 3.68
CA ARG A 121 -4.74 11.54 3.41
C ARG A 121 -5.28 10.80 4.63
N LEU A 122 -4.50 10.64 5.70
CA LEU A 122 -4.86 9.81 6.86
C LEU A 122 -6.22 10.18 7.49
N LEU A 123 -6.49 11.47 7.65
CA LEU A 123 -7.75 11.95 8.23
C LEU A 123 -8.99 11.54 7.42
N ARG A 124 -8.84 11.28 6.11
CA ARG A 124 -9.95 10.87 5.23
C ARG A 124 -10.42 9.45 5.55
N TYR A 125 -9.57 8.62 6.16
CA TYR A 125 -9.90 7.27 6.59
C TYR A 125 -10.48 7.20 8.00
N GLY A 126 -10.64 8.32 8.72
CA GLY A 126 -11.18 8.34 10.08
C GLY A 126 -10.46 7.34 11.01
N ARG A 127 -11.23 6.45 11.66
CA ARG A 127 -10.69 5.45 12.60
C ARG A 127 -9.75 4.41 12.00
N TRP A 128 -9.77 4.25 10.68
CA TRP A 128 -8.93 3.27 9.99
C TRP A 128 -7.56 3.83 9.64
N GLY A 129 -7.37 5.16 9.63
CA GLY A 129 -6.09 5.77 9.29
C GLY A 129 -5.00 5.38 10.29
N MET A 130 -3.90 4.82 9.79
CA MET A 130 -2.72 4.45 10.58
C MET A 130 -1.48 5.10 10.01
N ASP A 131 -0.66 5.67 10.88
CA ASP A 131 0.63 6.22 10.49
C ASP A 131 1.69 5.11 10.44
N PHE A 132 2.55 5.14 9.43
CA PHE A 132 3.56 4.09 9.18
C PHE A 132 4.58 3.90 10.33
N PRO A 133 5.13 4.94 10.98
CA PRO A 133 6.01 4.77 12.14
C PRO A 133 5.34 4.15 13.38
N ASN A 134 4.01 4.03 13.41
CA ASN A 134 3.27 3.46 14.53
C ASN A 134 2.92 1.96 14.34
N LEU A 135 3.50 1.30 13.34
CA LEU A 135 3.40 -0.16 13.14
C LEU A 135 4.55 -0.97 13.77
#